data_AF-X6L6Z6-F1
#
_entry.id   AF-X6L6Z6-F1
#
_cell.length_a   1.000
_cell.length_b   1.000
_cell.length_c   1.000
_cell.angle_alpha   90.00
_cell.angle_beta   90.00
_cell.angle_gamma   90.00
#
_symmetry.space_group_name_H-M   'P 1'
#
loop_
_entity.id
_entity.type
_entity.pdbx_description
1 polymer ?
#
loop_
_entity_poly.entity_id
_entity_poly.type
_entity_poly.pdbx_seq_one_letter_code
_entity_poly.pdbx_strand_id
1 'polypeptide(L)'
;MKLKEEQLGDVFQCFIHRLSDQKENIYNRGKYAELLGKLSMKWNEKQLHDAFNSLKDMLNKDNHWEYREALETITVKLSRKQFDNAFNYFISENGYRYSDLLERIAQGLDEKQMNIALNYCMDKLNDKYEHRNIRIKCIQLLEMISNKCNEQQLNEAFNSSMDIFNDKNNDEDVRGGCAELFGTIAVNLNEKHFDDAFKCLTNGLKDSHWI
;
A
#
# COMPACT_ATOMS: atom_id res chain seq x y z
N MET A 1 29.90 -17.81 -3.69
CA MET A 1 29.44 -19.21 -3.57
C MET A 1 28.03 -19.29 -4.14
N LYS A 2 27.73 -20.21 -5.07
CA LYS A 2 26.39 -20.38 -5.67
C LYS A 2 25.79 -21.63 -5.01
N LEU A 3 24.82 -21.47 -4.11
CA LEU A 3 24.13 -22.58 -3.46
C LEU A 3 23.26 -23.32 -4.49
N LYS A 4 23.14 -24.65 -4.34
CA LYS A 4 22.16 -25.45 -5.08
C LYS A 4 20.76 -25.17 -4.53
N GLU A 5 19.71 -25.44 -5.31
CA GLU A 5 18.31 -25.17 -4.94
C GLU A 5 17.90 -25.89 -3.64
N GLU A 6 18.31 -27.16 -3.46
CA GLU A 6 18.06 -27.92 -2.22
C GLU A 6 18.71 -27.26 -1.00
N GLN A 7 19.97 -26.83 -1.12
CA GLN A 7 20.71 -26.15 -0.05
C GLN A 7 20.07 -24.80 0.32
N LEU A 8 19.51 -24.12 -0.68
CA LEU A 8 18.79 -22.87 -0.49
C LEU A 8 17.47 -23.11 0.26
N GLY A 9 16.80 -24.23 -0.02
CA GLY A 9 15.64 -24.71 0.73
C GLY A 9 15.94 -24.94 2.21
N ASP A 10 17.03 -25.64 2.52
CA ASP A 10 17.42 -25.92 3.91
C ASP A 10 17.76 -24.64 4.69
N VAL A 11 18.50 -23.72 4.06
CA VAL A 11 18.82 -22.41 4.65
C VAL A 11 17.56 -21.60 4.91
N PHE A 12 16.63 -21.59 3.96
CA PHE A 12 15.34 -20.91 4.11
C PHE A 12 14.55 -21.47 5.29
N GLN A 13 14.40 -22.79 5.38
CA GLN A 13 13.66 -23.42 6.48
C GLN A 13 14.31 -23.16 7.83
N CYS A 14 15.64 -23.14 7.90
CA CYS A 14 16.37 -22.73 9.10
C CYS A 14 15.99 -21.30 9.54
N PHE A 15 15.97 -20.34 8.61
CA PHE A 15 15.60 -18.96 8.92
C PHE A 15 14.14 -18.84 9.36
N ILE A 16 13.18 -19.49 8.68
CA ILE A 16 11.76 -19.45 9.07
C ILE A 16 11.54 -20.08 10.44
N HIS A 17 12.16 -21.23 10.71
CA HIS A 17 12.05 -21.90 12.00
C HIS A 17 12.55 -21.01 13.14
N ARG A 18 13.73 -20.40 12.96
CA ARG A 18 14.34 -19.52 13.97
C ARG A 18 13.60 -18.19 14.14
N LEU A 19 13.11 -17.61 13.04
CA LEU A 19 12.25 -16.42 13.07
C LEU A 19 10.98 -16.67 13.90
N SER A 20 10.42 -17.87 13.81
CA SER A 20 9.15 -18.23 14.47
C SER A 20 9.30 -18.79 15.88
N ASP A 21 10.52 -19.13 16.32
CA ASP A 21 10.78 -19.74 17.62
C ASP A 21 10.59 -18.73 18.74
N GLN A 22 9.53 -18.89 19.54
CA GLN A 22 9.19 -18.01 20.66
C GLN A 22 10.25 -17.95 21.78
N LYS A 23 11.16 -18.93 21.84
CA LYS A 23 12.28 -18.92 22.80
C LYS A 23 13.51 -18.17 22.27
N GLU A 24 13.57 -17.93 20.96
CA GLU A 24 14.65 -17.18 20.33
C GLU A 24 14.62 -15.72 20.77
N ASN A 25 15.78 -15.10 20.95
CA ASN A 25 15.85 -13.69 21.34
C ASN A 25 15.31 -12.79 20.21
N ILE A 26 14.58 -11.73 20.56
CA ILE A 26 14.00 -10.78 19.59
C ILE A 26 15.04 -10.20 18.62
N TYR A 27 16.24 -9.88 19.12
CA TYR A 27 17.33 -9.36 18.29
C TYR A 27 17.80 -10.39 17.26
N ASN A 28 17.91 -11.66 17.67
CA ASN A 28 18.26 -12.76 16.75
C ASN A 28 17.17 -12.96 15.70
N ARG A 29 15.88 -12.89 16.08
CA ARG A 29 14.77 -12.92 15.12
C ARG A 29 14.82 -11.77 14.12
N GLY A 30 15.14 -10.55 14.58
CA GLY A 30 15.39 -9.40 13.72
C GLY A 30 16.50 -9.68 12.70
N LYS A 31 17.60 -10.33 13.12
CA LYS A 31 18.68 -10.74 12.21
C LYS A 31 18.23 -11.77 11.16
N TYR A 32 17.40 -12.74 11.53
CA TYR A 32 16.84 -13.70 10.56
C TYR A 32 15.90 -13.02 9.56
N ALA A 33 15.11 -12.04 10.00
CA ALA A 33 14.28 -11.24 9.11
C ALA A 33 15.12 -10.41 8.12
N GLU A 34 16.15 -9.73 8.62
CA GLU A 34 17.12 -8.99 7.81
C GLU A 34 17.75 -9.89 6.72
N LEU A 35 18.15 -11.12 7.10
CA LEU A 35 18.69 -12.10 6.17
C LEU A 35 17.66 -12.57 5.13
N LEU A 36 16.41 -12.82 5.54
CA LEU A 36 15.32 -13.18 4.62
C LEU A 36 15.08 -12.09 3.57
N GLY A 37 15.08 -10.82 3.98
CA GLY A 37 14.98 -9.67 3.07
C GLY A 37 16.17 -9.59 2.10
N LYS A 38 17.41 -9.66 2.61
CA LYS A 38 18.63 -9.59 1.80
C LYS A 38 18.72 -10.70 0.75
N LEU A 39 18.29 -11.90 1.11
CA LEU A 39 18.34 -13.07 0.23
C LEU A 39 17.09 -13.24 -0.62
N SER A 40 16.14 -12.30 -0.59
CA SER A 40 14.86 -12.44 -1.27
C SER A 40 14.97 -12.65 -2.78
N MET A 41 16.03 -12.14 -3.41
CA MET A 41 16.32 -12.35 -4.83
C MET A 41 16.71 -13.80 -5.19
N LYS A 42 16.91 -14.66 -4.18
CA LYS A 42 17.24 -16.07 -4.35
C LYS A 42 16.03 -16.98 -4.14
N TRP A 43 15.02 -16.51 -3.41
CA TRP A 43 13.84 -17.30 -3.07
C TRP A 43 12.93 -17.51 -4.29
N ASN A 44 12.31 -18.67 -4.36
CA ASN A 44 11.22 -18.92 -5.31
C ASN A 44 9.90 -18.30 -4.81
N GLU A 45 8.87 -18.29 -5.66
CA GLU A 45 7.57 -17.69 -5.36
C GLU A 45 6.91 -18.23 -4.08
N LYS A 46 7.04 -19.54 -3.83
CA LYS A 46 6.50 -20.15 -2.61
C LYS A 46 7.26 -19.65 -1.37
N GLN A 47 8.58 -19.65 -1.42
CA GLN A 47 9.43 -19.19 -0.34
C GLN A 47 9.21 -17.70 -0.03
N LEU A 48 9.04 -16.85 -1.05
CA LEU A 48 8.71 -15.44 -0.84
C LEU A 48 7.39 -15.28 -0.08
N HIS A 49 6.36 -16.03 -0.45
CA HIS A 49 5.07 -15.99 0.24
C HIS A 49 5.12 -16.54 1.66
N ASP A 50 5.83 -17.65 1.87
CA ASP A 50 6.00 -18.24 3.20
C ASP A 50 6.78 -17.28 4.12
N ALA A 51 7.82 -16.61 3.61
CA ALA A 51 8.56 -15.59 4.33
C ALA A 51 7.70 -14.37 4.64
N PHE A 52 6.93 -13.87 3.66
CA PHE A 52 5.99 -12.78 3.85
C PHE A 52 5.01 -13.08 4.99
N ASN A 53 4.35 -14.25 4.96
CA ASN A 53 3.38 -14.62 6.00
C ASN A 53 4.05 -14.75 7.37
N SER A 54 5.23 -15.35 7.43
CA SER A 54 5.98 -15.49 8.69
C SER A 54 6.36 -14.12 9.27
N LEU A 55 6.86 -13.19 8.44
CA LEU A 55 7.24 -11.85 8.86
C LEU A 55 6.02 -11.01 9.27
N LYS A 56 4.90 -11.12 8.54
CA LYS A 56 3.62 -10.48 8.86
C LYS A 56 3.12 -10.94 10.24
N ASP A 57 3.14 -12.25 10.50
CA ASP A 57 2.73 -12.82 11.78
C ASP A 57 3.64 -12.36 12.93
N MET A 58 4.93 -12.19 12.65
CA MET A 58 5.90 -11.65 13.62
C MET A 58 5.68 -10.16 13.88
N LEU A 59 5.52 -9.35 12.84
CA LEU A 59 5.23 -7.92 12.95
C LEU A 59 3.92 -7.65 13.71
N ASN A 60 2.96 -8.56 13.60
CA ASN A 60 1.71 -8.46 14.32
C ASN A 60 1.84 -8.71 15.83
N LYS A 61 2.85 -9.48 16.24
CA LYS A 61 3.16 -9.75 17.65
C LYS A 61 4.09 -8.70 18.24
N ASP A 62 5.03 -8.22 17.42
CA ASP A 62 6.10 -7.33 17.87
C ASP A 62 6.48 -6.34 16.76
N ASN A 63 6.51 -5.05 17.10
CA ASN A 63 6.75 -3.98 16.15
C ASN A 63 8.24 -3.75 15.89
N HIS A 64 8.95 -4.79 15.44
CA HIS A 64 10.39 -4.74 15.20
C HIS A 64 10.72 -4.19 13.79
N TRP A 65 11.72 -3.32 13.70
CA TRP A 65 12.02 -2.59 12.45
C TRP A 65 12.51 -3.50 11.32
N GLU A 66 13.34 -4.52 11.60
CA GLU A 66 13.83 -5.47 10.61
C GLU A 66 12.69 -6.29 9.98
N TYR A 67 11.59 -6.55 10.72
CA TYR A 67 10.42 -7.22 10.13
C TYR A 67 9.77 -6.35 9.07
N ARG A 68 9.66 -5.05 9.32
CA ARG A 68 9.10 -4.08 8.36
C ARG A 68 9.97 -3.98 7.12
N GLU A 69 11.29 -3.83 7.30
CA GLU A 69 12.21 -3.76 6.16
C GLU A 69 12.19 -5.01 5.29
N ALA A 70 12.18 -6.18 5.94
CA ALA A 70 12.10 -7.45 5.24
C ALA A 70 10.75 -7.58 4.50
N LEU A 71 9.64 -7.17 5.13
CA LEU A 71 8.32 -7.16 4.49
C LEU A 71 8.29 -6.23 3.27
N GLU A 72 8.75 -4.99 3.37
CA GLU A 72 8.85 -4.07 2.24
C GLU A 72 9.61 -4.74 1.07
N THR A 73 10.80 -5.25 1.39
CA THR A 73 11.73 -5.84 0.42
C THR A 73 11.15 -7.07 -0.28
N ILE A 74 10.34 -7.87 0.45
CA ILE A 74 9.73 -9.11 -0.06
C ILE A 74 8.43 -8.80 -0.79
N THR A 75 7.60 -7.88 -0.28
CA THR A 75 6.29 -7.55 -0.86
C THR A 75 6.43 -7.12 -2.32
N VAL A 76 7.37 -6.24 -2.63
CA VAL A 76 7.60 -5.77 -4.02
C VAL A 76 8.12 -6.88 -4.96
N LYS A 77 8.48 -8.06 -4.45
CA LYS A 77 8.95 -9.22 -5.23
C LYS A 77 7.93 -10.35 -5.30
N LEU A 78 6.80 -10.23 -4.59
CA LEU A 78 5.73 -11.21 -4.67
C LEU A 78 5.16 -11.30 -6.09
N SER A 79 4.64 -12.47 -6.45
CA SER A 79 3.91 -12.59 -7.72
C SER A 79 2.67 -11.71 -7.69
N ARG A 80 2.12 -11.39 -8.88
CA ARG A 80 0.94 -10.51 -9.01
C ARG A 80 -0.18 -10.84 -8.01
N LYS A 81 -0.56 -12.11 -7.91
CA LYS A 81 -1.63 -12.57 -7.03
C LYS A 81 -1.25 -12.47 -5.55
N GLN A 82 0.01 -12.75 -5.22
CA GLN A 82 0.50 -12.67 -3.85
C GLN A 82 0.64 -11.22 -3.39
N PHE A 83 1.13 -10.33 -4.26
CA PHE A 83 1.22 -8.90 -4.03
C PHE A 83 -0.16 -8.31 -3.76
N ASP A 84 -1.15 -8.60 -4.61
CA ASP A 84 -2.53 -8.16 -4.45
C ASP A 84 -3.08 -8.56 -3.06
N ASN A 85 -2.97 -9.84 -2.69
CA ASN A 85 -3.39 -10.30 -1.36
C ASN A 85 -2.64 -9.60 -0.21
N ALA A 86 -1.33 -9.41 -0.34
CA ALA A 86 -0.50 -8.75 0.68
C ALA A 86 -0.87 -7.28 0.85
N PHE A 87 -1.06 -6.58 -0.26
CA PHE A 87 -1.38 -5.16 -0.30
C PHE A 87 -2.78 -4.89 0.27
N ASN A 88 -3.76 -5.72 -0.12
CA ASN A 88 -5.12 -5.66 0.40
C ASN A 88 -5.13 -5.89 1.91
N TYR A 89 -4.32 -6.83 2.40
CA TYR A 89 -4.14 -7.05 3.83
C TYR A 89 -3.65 -5.78 4.53
N PHE A 90 -2.58 -5.15 4.04
CA PHE A 90 -2.03 -3.95 4.66
C PHE A 90 -3.02 -2.77 4.71
N ILE A 91 -3.83 -2.58 3.68
CA ILE A 91 -4.84 -1.51 3.65
C ILE A 91 -6.00 -1.84 4.61
N SER A 92 -6.49 -3.08 4.59
CA SER A 92 -7.62 -3.51 5.41
C SER A 92 -7.29 -3.56 6.91
N GLU A 93 -6.04 -3.87 7.27
CA GLU A 93 -5.63 -4.04 8.67
C GLU A 93 -5.71 -2.70 9.42
N ASN A 94 -6.45 -2.69 10.53
CA ASN A 94 -6.85 -1.47 11.20
C ASN A 94 -5.76 -1.00 12.18
N GLY A 95 -4.80 -0.21 11.69
CA GLY A 95 -3.89 0.53 12.56
C GLY A 95 -2.80 1.31 11.84
N TYR A 96 -2.27 2.33 12.52
CA TYR A 96 -1.02 3.03 12.20
C TYR A 96 0.18 2.09 12.04
N ARG A 97 0.02 0.81 12.39
CA ARG A 97 1.05 -0.20 12.26
C ARG A 97 1.54 -0.33 10.82
N TYR A 98 0.68 -0.30 9.81
CA TYR A 98 1.13 -0.54 8.44
C TYR A 98 1.28 0.72 7.58
N SER A 99 1.02 1.92 8.12
CA SER A 99 1.06 3.16 7.33
C SER A 99 2.44 3.46 6.75
N ASP A 100 3.47 3.46 7.59
CA ASP A 100 4.88 3.66 7.15
C ASP A 100 5.33 2.56 6.17
N LEU A 101 4.88 1.31 6.40
CA LEU A 101 5.20 0.20 5.49
C LEU A 101 4.54 0.40 4.11
N LEU A 102 3.27 0.79 4.08
CA LEU A 102 2.54 1.10 2.86
C LEU A 102 3.20 2.25 2.09
N GLU A 103 3.72 3.26 2.80
CA GLU A 103 4.47 4.35 2.20
C GLU A 103 5.75 3.91 1.53
N ARG A 104 6.56 3.11 2.23
CA ARG A 104 7.78 2.55 1.65
C ARG A 104 7.48 1.65 0.45
N ILE A 105 6.44 0.82 0.54
CA ILE A 105 6.00 -0.03 -0.57
C ILE A 105 5.54 0.82 -1.76
N ALA A 106 4.72 1.86 -1.56
CA ALA A 106 4.24 2.77 -2.60
C ALA A 106 5.41 3.45 -3.35
N GLN A 107 6.48 3.79 -2.63
CA GLN A 107 7.71 4.33 -3.20
C GLN A 107 8.49 3.29 -4.04
N GLY A 108 8.31 1.99 -3.81
CA GLY A 108 8.99 0.90 -4.52
C GLY A 108 8.20 0.23 -5.64
N LEU A 109 6.92 0.58 -5.86
CA LEU A 109 6.08 -0.09 -6.86
C LEU A 109 6.58 0.13 -8.30
N ASP A 110 6.59 -0.96 -9.09
CA ASP A 110 6.71 -0.88 -10.54
C ASP A 110 5.36 -0.52 -11.20
N GLU A 111 5.35 -0.29 -12.53
CA GLU A 111 4.14 0.09 -13.26
C GLU A 111 3.00 -0.94 -13.13
N LYS A 112 3.30 -2.24 -13.11
CA LYS A 112 2.27 -3.28 -13.00
C LYS A 112 1.67 -3.30 -11.61
N GLN A 113 2.50 -3.20 -10.58
CA GLN A 113 2.06 -3.12 -9.19
C GLN A 113 1.30 -1.82 -8.91
N MET A 114 1.72 -0.72 -9.55
CA MET A 114 1.04 0.56 -9.48
C MET A 114 -0.40 0.45 -9.97
N ASN A 115 -0.60 -0.19 -11.14
CA ASN A 115 -1.93 -0.44 -11.68
C ASN A 115 -2.81 -1.27 -10.74
N ILE A 116 -2.23 -2.24 -10.03
CA ILE A 116 -2.97 -3.05 -9.04
C ILE A 116 -3.37 -2.17 -7.86
N ALA A 117 -2.44 -1.38 -7.32
CA ALA A 117 -2.70 -0.49 -6.19
C ALA A 117 -3.77 0.56 -6.52
N LEU A 118 -3.65 1.21 -7.69
CA LEU A 118 -4.63 2.16 -8.21
C LEU A 118 -6.01 1.53 -8.31
N ASN A 119 -6.15 0.42 -9.04
CA ASN A 119 -7.44 -0.23 -9.24
C ASN A 119 -8.08 -0.64 -7.91
N TYR A 120 -7.30 -1.24 -7.01
CA TYR A 120 -7.80 -1.61 -5.69
C TYR A 120 -8.30 -0.38 -4.93
N CYS A 121 -7.49 0.67 -4.83
CA CYS A 121 -7.88 1.88 -4.10
C CYS A 121 -9.12 2.55 -4.71
N MET A 122 -9.22 2.57 -6.03
CA MET A 122 -10.36 3.14 -6.75
C MET A 122 -11.64 2.33 -6.54
N ASP A 123 -11.56 1.00 -6.59
CA ASP A 123 -12.70 0.11 -6.30
C ASP A 123 -13.20 0.35 -4.87
N LYS A 124 -12.28 0.43 -3.90
CA LYS A 124 -12.60 0.69 -2.50
C LYS A 124 -13.14 2.08 -2.24
N LEU A 125 -12.55 3.09 -2.88
CA LEU A 125 -12.97 4.48 -2.74
C LEU A 125 -14.39 4.70 -3.30
N ASN A 126 -14.73 4.05 -4.42
CA ASN A 126 -16.04 4.17 -5.07
C ASN A 126 -17.14 3.28 -4.45
N ASP A 127 -16.80 2.30 -3.62
CA ASP A 127 -17.78 1.49 -2.90
C ASP A 127 -18.39 2.27 -1.72
N LYS A 128 -19.67 2.65 -1.85
CA LYS A 128 -20.41 3.40 -0.83
C LYS A 128 -20.63 2.63 0.47
N TYR A 129 -20.51 1.30 0.45
CA TYR A 129 -20.66 0.45 1.63
C TYR A 129 -19.30 0.10 2.26
N GLU A 130 -18.19 0.46 1.62
CA GLU A 130 -16.86 0.24 2.16
C GLU A 130 -16.64 1.11 3.40
N HIS A 131 -15.89 0.57 4.35
CA HIS A 131 -15.67 1.24 5.62
C HIS A 131 -14.92 2.56 5.41
N ARG A 132 -15.39 3.66 6.01
CA ARG A 132 -14.78 5.02 5.92
C ARG A 132 -13.26 4.98 6.04
N ASN A 133 -12.72 4.32 7.07
CA ASN A 133 -11.26 4.22 7.27
C ASN A 133 -10.51 3.56 6.10
N ILE A 134 -11.11 2.58 5.43
CA ILE A 134 -10.50 1.93 4.26
C ILE A 134 -10.51 2.90 3.09
N ARG A 135 -11.61 3.62 2.86
CA ARG A 135 -11.72 4.66 1.83
C ARG A 135 -10.69 5.78 2.05
N ILE A 136 -10.53 6.27 3.28
CA ILE A 136 -9.51 7.28 3.64
C ILE A 136 -8.09 6.79 3.37
N LYS A 137 -7.76 5.55 3.75
CA LYS A 137 -6.44 4.98 3.43
C LYS A 137 -6.20 4.84 1.93
N CYS A 138 -7.24 4.50 1.18
CA CYS A 138 -7.14 4.45 -0.27
C CYS A 138 -6.87 5.84 -0.86
N ILE A 139 -7.51 6.89 -0.34
CA ILE A 139 -7.22 8.28 -0.73
C ILE A 139 -5.75 8.62 -0.46
N GLN A 140 -5.26 8.41 0.76
CA GLN A 140 -3.87 8.68 1.13
C GLN A 140 -2.87 7.95 0.23
N LEU A 141 -3.15 6.67 -0.06
CA LEU A 141 -2.30 5.89 -0.95
C LEU A 141 -2.35 6.40 -2.39
N LEU A 142 -3.52 6.78 -2.90
CA LEU A 142 -3.67 7.41 -4.21
C LEU A 142 -2.84 8.71 -4.29
N GLU A 143 -2.85 9.54 -3.26
CA GLU A 143 -2.02 10.76 -3.19
C GLU A 143 -0.54 10.43 -3.32
N MET A 144 -0.07 9.46 -2.54
CA MET A 144 1.34 9.05 -2.51
C MET A 144 1.85 8.51 -3.84
N ILE A 145 1.00 7.80 -4.58
CA ILE A 145 1.37 7.21 -5.87
C ILE A 145 1.06 8.09 -7.07
N SER A 146 0.28 9.17 -6.90
CA SER A 146 -0.15 10.05 -8.00
C SER A 146 1.02 10.62 -8.79
N ASN A 147 2.12 11.01 -8.15
CA ASN A 147 3.29 11.58 -8.83
C ASN A 147 3.99 10.61 -9.82
N LYS A 148 3.65 9.32 -9.77
CA LYS A 148 4.20 8.27 -10.65
C LYS A 148 3.18 7.77 -11.67
N CYS A 149 1.94 8.24 -11.58
CA CYS A 149 0.87 7.83 -12.48
C CYS A 149 1.03 8.53 -13.84
N ASN A 150 0.64 7.84 -14.90
CA ASN A 150 0.50 8.46 -16.21
C ASN A 150 -0.79 9.30 -16.28
N GLU A 151 -0.93 10.11 -17.32
CA GLU A 151 -2.07 11.02 -17.47
C GLU A 151 -3.42 10.29 -17.48
N GLN A 152 -3.52 9.09 -18.07
CA GLN A 152 -4.76 8.32 -18.07
C GLN A 152 -5.14 7.90 -16.64
N GLN A 153 -4.20 7.35 -15.88
CA GLN A 153 -4.41 6.94 -14.49
C GLN A 153 -4.80 8.12 -13.60
N LEU A 154 -4.13 9.26 -13.77
CA LEU A 154 -4.45 10.50 -13.06
C LEU A 154 -5.87 10.99 -13.41
N ASN A 155 -6.27 10.94 -14.68
CA ASN A 155 -7.61 11.32 -15.10
C ASN A 155 -8.70 10.43 -14.48
N GLU A 156 -8.46 9.12 -14.40
CA GLU A 156 -9.38 8.19 -13.76
C GLU A 156 -9.52 8.50 -12.26
N ALA A 157 -8.40 8.64 -11.54
CA ALA A 157 -8.38 8.99 -10.12
C ALA A 157 -9.01 10.37 -9.83
N PHE A 158 -8.76 11.35 -10.71
CA PHE A 158 -9.34 12.69 -10.64
C PHE A 158 -10.87 12.64 -10.72
N ASN A 159 -11.41 11.96 -11.74
CA ASN A 159 -12.85 11.90 -11.97
C ASN A 159 -13.58 11.21 -10.81
N SER A 160 -13.07 10.07 -10.31
CA SER A 160 -13.71 9.42 -9.16
C SER A 160 -13.65 10.26 -7.90
N SER A 161 -12.53 10.93 -7.64
CA SER A 161 -12.40 11.82 -6.48
C SER A 161 -13.36 13.00 -6.56
N MET A 162 -13.53 13.57 -7.76
CA MET A 162 -14.48 14.65 -8.04
C MET A 162 -15.94 14.21 -7.86
N ASP A 163 -16.30 13.02 -8.33
CA ASP A 163 -17.64 12.46 -8.16
C ASP A 163 -17.99 12.29 -6.67
N ILE A 164 -17.04 11.76 -5.88
CA ILE A 164 -17.23 11.55 -4.44
C ILE A 164 -17.34 12.86 -3.70
N PHE A 165 -16.47 13.83 -4.00
CA PHE A 165 -16.49 15.16 -3.40
C PHE A 165 -17.85 15.87 -3.60
N ASN A 166 -18.41 15.77 -4.81
CA ASN A 166 -19.67 16.42 -5.19
C ASN A 166 -20.92 15.71 -4.64
N ASP A 167 -20.85 14.40 -4.33
CA ASP A 167 -21.97 13.68 -3.73
C ASP A 167 -22.09 14.00 -2.24
N LYS A 168 -23.03 14.87 -1.90
CA LYS A 168 -23.34 15.32 -0.52
C LYS A 168 -23.78 14.20 0.42
N ASN A 169 -24.12 13.02 -0.10
CA ASN A 169 -24.48 11.87 0.74
C ASN A 169 -23.25 11.06 1.18
N ASN A 170 -22.06 11.36 0.64
CA ASN A 170 -20.83 10.75 1.13
C ASN A 170 -20.45 11.32 2.50
N ASP A 171 -19.69 10.50 3.22
CA ASP A 171 -19.05 10.86 4.48
C ASP A 171 -18.15 12.11 4.33
N GLU A 172 -18.22 13.02 5.30
CA GLU A 172 -17.54 14.32 5.26
C GLU A 172 -16.02 14.18 5.17
N ASP A 173 -15.40 13.26 5.93
CA ASP A 173 -13.95 13.06 5.86
C ASP A 173 -13.55 12.49 4.50
N VAL A 174 -14.36 11.58 3.95
CA VAL A 174 -14.06 11.00 2.65
C VAL A 174 -14.13 12.07 1.57
N ARG A 175 -15.12 12.96 1.65
CA ARG A 175 -15.22 14.11 0.74
C ARG A 175 -14.05 15.08 0.93
N GLY A 176 -13.65 15.35 2.17
CA GLY A 176 -12.49 16.17 2.49
C GLY A 176 -11.18 15.59 1.94
N GLY A 177 -10.94 14.30 2.15
CA GLY A 177 -9.79 13.61 1.58
C GLY A 177 -9.82 13.57 0.05
N CYS A 178 -10.99 13.39 -0.57
CA CYS A 178 -11.09 13.51 -2.02
C CYS A 178 -10.73 14.92 -2.51
N ALA A 179 -11.07 15.98 -1.76
CA ALA A 179 -10.68 17.35 -2.08
C ALA A 179 -9.16 17.54 -2.09
N GLU A 180 -8.46 16.96 -1.11
CA GLU A 180 -6.99 16.95 -1.05
C GLU A 180 -6.38 16.15 -2.21
N LEU A 181 -6.91 14.96 -2.47
CA LEU A 181 -6.44 14.08 -3.53
C LEU A 181 -6.58 14.69 -4.92
N PHE A 182 -7.77 15.17 -5.30
CA PHE A 182 -7.90 15.75 -6.65
C PHE A 182 -7.18 17.09 -6.76
N GLY A 183 -6.99 17.84 -5.66
CA GLY A 183 -6.10 19.01 -5.63
C GLY A 183 -4.64 18.64 -5.94
N THR A 184 -4.15 17.56 -5.32
CA THR A 184 -2.83 16.99 -5.59
C THR A 184 -2.69 16.54 -7.05
N ILE A 185 -3.69 15.81 -7.56
CA ILE A 185 -3.71 15.34 -8.94
C ILE A 185 -3.79 16.51 -9.94
N ALA A 186 -4.59 17.54 -9.65
CA ALA A 186 -4.77 18.70 -10.53
C ALA A 186 -3.47 19.46 -10.80
N VAL A 187 -2.56 19.52 -9.81
CA VAL A 187 -1.22 20.11 -9.98
C VAL A 187 -0.34 19.30 -10.93
N ASN A 188 -0.52 17.98 -10.96
CA ASN A 188 0.22 17.06 -11.83
C ASN A 188 -0.40 16.92 -13.22
N LEU A 189 -1.66 17.32 -13.38
CA LEU A 189 -2.37 17.34 -14.64
C LEU A 189 -2.23 18.71 -15.35
N ASN A 190 -2.41 18.73 -16.67
CA ASN A 190 -2.31 19.94 -17.49
C ASN A 190 -3.42 20.98 -17.18
N GLU A 191 -3.34 22.16 -17.82
CA GLU A 191 -4.21 23.33 -17.57
C GLU A 191 -5.73 23.03 -17.55
N LYS A 192 -6.21 22.02 -18.29
CA LYS A 192 -7.64 21.70 -18.36
C LYS A 192 -8.20 21.22 -17.03
N HIS A 193 -7.48 20.36 -16.33
CA HIS A 193 -7.97 19.76 -15.08
C HIS A 193 -7.83 20.71 -13.89
N PHE A 194 -6.93 21.68 -14.00
CA PHE A 194 -6.82 22.77 -13.05
C PHE A 194 -8.10 23.62 -13.01
N ASP A 195 -8.64 24.00 -14.17
CA ASP A 195 -9.88 24.80 -14.24
C ASP A 195 -11.09 24.06 -13.65
N ASP A 196 -11.22 22.76 -13.97
CA ASP A 196 -12.29 21.93 -13.44
C ASP A 196 -12.17 21.75 -11.92
N ALA A 197 -10.96 21.47 -11.41
CA ALA A 197 -10.69 21.37 -9.98
C ALA A 197 -10.96 22.69 -9.25
N PHE A 198 -10.49 23.81 -9.79
CA PHE A 198 -10.66 25.14 -9.21
C PHE A 198 -12.14 25.54 -9.14
N LYS A 199 -12.89 25.29 -10.22
CA LYS A 199 -14.34 25.53 -10.26
C LYS A 199 -15.07 24.64 -9.25
N CYS A 200 -14.71 23.37 -9.17
CA CYS A 200 -15.28 22.41 -8.23
C CYS A 200 -15.07 22.86 -6.77
N LEU A 201 -13.82 23.16 -6.39
CA LEU A 201 -13.45 23.66 -5.06
C LEU A 201 -14.16 24.97 -4.74
N THR A 202 -14.19 25.91 -5.68
CA THR A 202 -14.86 27.21 -5.47
C THR A 202 -16.36 27.06 -5.23
N ASN A 203 -17.01 26.12 -5.93
CA ASN A 203 -18.44 25.83 -5.71
C ASN A 203 -18.67 25.11 -4.39
N GLY A 204 -17.79 24.16 -4.04
CA GLY A 204 -17.80 23.48 -2.74
C GLY A 204 -17.71 24.48 -1.59
N LEU A 205 -16.71 25.37 -1.60
CA LEU A 205 -16.50 26.39 -0.55
C LEU A 205 -17.67 27.38 -0.39
N LYS A 206 -18.51 27.56 -1.42
CA LYS A 206 -19.71 28.42 -1.36
C LYS A 206 -20.92 27.73 -0.73
N ASP A 207 -20.90 26.40 -0.64
CA ASP A 207 -21.99 25.63 -0.07
C ASP A 207 -21.85 25.62 1.46
N SER A 208 -22.90 26.06 2.16
CA SER A 208 -22.90 26.24 3.62
C SER A 208 -22.80 24.95 4.43
N HIS A 209 -22.71 23.80 3.77
CA HIS A 209 -22.53 22.49 4.40
C HIS A 209 -21.05 22.16 4.69
N TRP A 210 -20.16 23.15 4.53
CA TRP A 210 -18.71 23.01 4.73
C TRP A 210 -18.12 24.02 5.74
N ILE A 211 -18.96 24.87 6.36
CA ILE A 211 -18.58 25.83 7.41
C ILE A 211 -19.23 25.41 8.73
#